data_AF-A0A7L4YQN8-F1
#
_entry.id   AF-A0A7L4YQN8-F1
#
_cell.length_a   1.000
_cell.length_b   1.000
_cell.length_c   1.000
_cell.angle_alpha   90.00
_cell.angle_beta   90.00
_cell.angle_gamma   90.00
#
_symmetry.space_group_name_H-M   'P 1'
#
loop_
_entity.id
_entity.type
_entity.pdbx_description
1 polymer ?
#
loop_
_entity_poly.entity_id
_entity_poly.type
_entity_poly.pdbx_seq_one_letter_code
_entity_poly.pdbx_strand_id
1 'polypeptide(L)'
;MALTRVRVVDVATSILREFGLGDLSMRRLARELDVAPGAIYWHIANKQVLLAAVAERLLADVPLGEQGADDPAAALRAHVLAVRDALLPVPDGADVVAIAYTLDPDSVPALREIGVLLKEAGAQDVAASTDLVVHHILGSVAATQVRAASPEEAVSSPDRFEPALDILLGLSCG
;
A
#
# COMPACT_ATOMS: atom_id res chain seq x y z
N MET A 1 22.39 13.49 -15.53
CA MET A 1 22.35 12.93 -14.16
C MET A 1 22.24 11.42 -14.26
N ALA A 2 23.04 10.66 -13.52
CA ALA A 2 23.09 9.19 -13.64
C ALA A 2 21.74 8.54 -13.31
N LEU A 3 21.46 7.39 -13.91
CA LEU A 3 20.31 6.57 -13.57
C LEU A 3 20.59 5.84 -12.25
N THR A 4 19.65 5.88 -11.31
CA THR A 4 19.72 5.20 -10.01
C THR A 4 18.41 4.48 -9.73
N ARG A 5 18.44 3.44 -8.89
CA ARG A 5 17.20 2.74 -8.48
C ARG A 5 16.19 3.71 -7.85
N VAL A 6 16.66 4.60 -6.98
CA VAL A 6 15.81 5.63 -6.34
C VAL A 6 15.11 6.48 -7.39
N ARG A 7 15.85 7.02 -8.37
CA ARG A 7 15.27 7.84 -9.44
C ARG A 7 14.29 7.07 -10.32
N VAL A 8 14.56 5.79 -10.60
CA VAL A 8 13.64 4.92 -11.35
C VAL A 8 12.32 4.77 -10.59
N VAL A 9 12.39 4.50 -9.28
CA VAL A 9 11.22 4.32 -8.42
C VAL A 9 10.44 5.63 -8.27
N ASP A 10 11.11 6.76 -8.00
CA ASP A 10 10.44 8.06 -7.87
C ASP A 10 9.68 8.46 -9.14
N VAL A 11 10.28 8.29 -10.32
CA VAL A 11 9.60 8.59 -11.59
C VAL A 11 8.45 7.61 -11.84
N ALA A 12 8.60 6.33 -11.51
CA ALA A 12 7.51 5.36 -11.58
C ALA A 12 6.34 5.72 -10.64
N THR A 13 6.64 6.16 -9.43
CA THR A 13 5.65 6.67 -8.48
C THR A 13 4.95 7.92 -9.01
N SER A 14 5.67 8.84 -9.67
CA SER A 14 5.06 10.01 -10.32
C SER A 14 4.11 9.60 -11.45
N ILE A 15 4.52 8.66 -12.32
CA ILE A 15 3.67 8.14 -13.39
C ILE A 15 2.39 7.51 -12.81
N LEU A 16 2.49 6.71 -11.75
CA LEU A 16 1.34 6.12 -11.07
C LEU A 16 0.38 7.20 -10.55
N ARG A 17 0.91 8.21 -9.86
CA ARG A 17 0.10 9.29 -9.28
C ARG A 17 -0.64 10.11 -10.34
N GLU A 18 -0.05 10.29 -11.52
CA GLU A 18 -0.60 11.12 -12.58
C GLU A 18 -1.52 10.35 -13.55
N PHE A 19 -1.18 9.08 -13.85
CA PHE A 19 -1.83 8.32 -14.93
C PHE A 19 -2.41 6.96 -14.50
N GLY A 20 -2.16 6.52 -13.26
CA GLY A 20 -2.56 5.20 -12.79
C GLY A 20 -1.68 4.05 -13.27
N LEU A 21 -1.99 2.85 -12.79
CA LEU A 21 -1.23 1.61 -13.00
C LEU A 21 -1.30 1.13 -14.45
N GLY A 22 -2.42 1.37 -15.13
CA GLY A 22 -2.59 1.02 -16.54
C GLY A 22 -1.53 1.68 -17.45
N ASP A 23 -1.13 2.91 -17.12
CA ASP A 23 -0.13 3.67 -17.86
C ASP A 23 1.32 3.42 -17.41
N LEU A 24 1.52 2.87 -16.20
CA LEU A 24 2.84 2.53 -15.67
C LEU A 24 3.44 1.31 -16.40
N SER A 25 4.06 1.57 -17.55
CA SER A 25 4.79 0.58 -18.35
C SER A 25 6.30 0.83 -18.32
N MET A 26 7.11 -0.22 -18.48
CA MET A 26 8.58 -0.10 -18.57
C MET A 26 9.00 0.83 -19.72
N ARG A 27 8.23 0.85 -20.81
CA ARG A 27 8.48 1.73 -21.96
C ARG A 27 8.17 3.19 -21.67
N ARG A 28 7.03 3.49 -21.03
CA ARG A 28 6.71 4.86 -20.59
C ARG A 28 7.77 5.34 -19.61
N LEU A 29 8.11 4.52 -18.61
CA LEU A 29 9.13 4.84 -17.62
C LEU A 29 10.48 5.18 -18.27
N ALA A 30 10.93 4.40 -19.26
CA ALA A 30 12.16 4.69 -20.00
C ALA A 30 12.11 6.04 -20.72
N ARG A 31 10.97 6.37 -21.32
CA ARG A 31 10.74 7.66 -21.98
C ARG A 31 10.75 8.81 -20.98
N GLU A 32 10.05 8.71 -19.84
CA GLU A 32 10.05 9.76 -18.82
C GLU A 32 11.45 9.96 -18.17
N LEU A 33 12.26 8.90 -18.14
CA LEU A 33 13.64 8.95 -17.64
C LEU A 33 14.66 9.43 -18.70
N ASP A 34 14.23 9.58 -19.97
CA ASP A 34 15.10 9.85 -21.13
C ASP A 34 16.24 8.84 -21.28
N VAL A 35 15.91 7.55 -21.21
CA VAL A 35 16.87 6.43 -21.36
C VAL A 35 16.35 5.34 -22.28
N ALA A 36 17.25 4.51 -22.80
CA ALA A 36 16.85 3.28 -23.48
C ALA A 36 16.17 2.31 -22.49
N PRO A 37 15.11 1.56 -22.88
CA PRO A 37 14.43 0.62 -21.98
C PRO A 37 15.36 -0.40 -21.31
N GLY A 38 16.41 -0.85 -22.02
CA GLY A 38 17.43 -1.74 -21.48
C GLY A 38 18.19 -1.17 -20.27
N ALA A 39 18.30 0.16 -20.15
CA ALA A 39 19.00 0.82 -19.05
C ALA A 39 18.31 0.60 -17.70
N ILE A 40 16.97 0.54 -17.68
CA ILE A 40 16.21 0.34 -16.44
C ILE A 40 16.50 -1.02 -15.81
N TYR A 41 16.68 -2.05 -16.63
CA TYR A 41 16.86 -3.43 -16.18
C TYR A 41 18.15 -3.65 -15.37
N TRP A 42 19.13 -2.74 -15.47
CA TRP A 42 20.31 -2.74 -14.60
C TRP A 42 20.00 -2.35 -13.14
N HIS A 43 18.89 -1.64 -12.92
CA HIS A 43 18.48 -1.19 -11.59
C HIS A 43 17.28 -1.97 -11.05
N ILE A 44 16.36 -2.37 -11.93
CA ILE A 44 15.10 -3.04 -11.59
C ILE A 44 14.87 -4.19 -12.58
N ALA A 45 14.95 -5.43 -12.10
CA ALA A 45 14.99 -6.61 -12.95
C ALA A 45 13.72 -6.84 -13.80
N ASN A 46 12.55 -6.44 -13.32
CA ASN A 46 11.28 -6.59 -14.02
C ASN A 46 10.20 -5.67 -13.44
N LYS A 47 9.01 -5.64 -14.08
CA LYS A 47 7.88 -4.82 -13.63
C LYS A 47 7.41 -5.18 -12.21
N GLN A 48 7.49 -6.45 -11.79
CA GLN A 48 7.07 -6.85 -10.45
C GLN A 48 7.98 -6.26 -9.36
N VAL A 49 9.29 -6.30 -9.58
CA VAL A 49 10.28 -5.65 -8.70
C VAL A 49 10.09 -4.12 -8.69
N LEU A 50 9.70 -3.52 -9.82
CA LEU A 50 9.33 -2.10 -9.86
C LEU A 50 8.11 -1.82 -8.96
N LEU A 51 7.05 -2.61 -9.09
CA LEU A 51 5.80 -2.39 -8.35
C LEU A 51 5.99 -2.59 -6.85
N ALA A 52 6.78 -3.58 -6.43
CA ALA A 52 7.16 -3.75 -5.02
C ALA A 52 7.92 -2.52 -4.48
N ALA A 53 8.88 -2.00 -5.24
CA ALA A 53 9.62 -0.80 -4.86
C ALA A 53 8.74 0.46 -4.85
N VAL A 54 7.76 0.56 -5.75
CA VAL A 54 6.78 1.65 -5.76
C VAL A 54 5.86 1.54 -4.55
N ALA A 55 5.37 0.34 -4.19
CA ALA A 55 4.56 0.12 -2.99
C ALA A 55 5.31 0.54 -1.71
N GLU A 56 6.57 0.13 -1.59
CA GLU A 56 7.47 0.57 -0.51
C GLU A 56 7.58 2.10 -0.49
N ARG A 57 7.78 2.74 -1.65
CA ARG A 57 7.89 4.20 -1.75
C ARG A 57 6.60 4.94 -1.41
N LEU A 58 5.44 4.38 -1.74
CA LEU A 58 4.12 4.97 -1.44
C LEU A 58 3.85 5.02 0.06
N LEU A 59 4.31 4.00 0.79
CA LEU A 59 4.07 3.83 2.22
C LEU A 59 5.28 4.22 3.09
N ALA A 60 6.34 4.78 2.49
CA ALA A 60 7.57 5.13 3.18
C ALA A 60 7.40 6.22 4.26
N ASP A 61 6.40 7.08 4.09
CA ASP A 61 6.11 8.18 5.03
C ASP A 61 5.10 7.76 6.13
N VAL A 62 4.60 6.52 6.10
CA VAL A 62 3.77 5.97 7.19
C VAL A 62 4.67 5.72 8.40
N PRO A 63 4.42 6.37 9.56
CA PRO A 63 5.20 6.12 10.76
C PRO A 63 5.11 4.65 11.17
N LEU A 64 6.24 4.05 11.56
CA LEU A 64 6.24 2.73 12.18
C LEU A 64 5.99 2.90 13.68
N GLY A 65 5.34 1.91 14.30
CA GLY A 65 5.00 1.94 15.71
C GLY A 65 6.25 1.95 16.60
N GLU A 66 6.14 2.61 17.75
CA GLU A 66 7.12 2.43 18.83
C GLU A 66 6.84 1.10 19.53
N GLN A 67 7.86 0.25 19.63
CA GLN A 67 7.75 -1.05 20.31
C GLN A 67 7.38 -0.84 21.79
N GLY A 68 6.41 -1.59 22.29
CA GLY A 68 5.98 -1.51 23.68
C GLY A 68 5.10 -0.30 24.01
N ALA A 69 4.28 0.14 23.05
CA ALA A 69 3.25 1.14 23.30
C ALA A 69 2.33 0.73 24.46
N ASP A 70 1.90 1.70 25.28
CA ASP A 70 0.99 1.47 26.41
C ASP A 70 -0.36 0.90 25.97
N ASP A 71 -0.79 1.16 24.73
CA ASP A 71 -2.00 0.62 24.11
C ASP A 71 -1.71 0.11 22.67
N PRO A 72 -1.35 -1.18 22.51
CA PRO A 72 -1.08 -1.79 21.22
C PRO A 72 -2.27 -1.78 20.26
N ALA A 73 -3.51 -1.85 20.78
CA ALA A 73 -4.71 -1.84 19.94
C ALA A 73 -4.95 -0.45 19.33
N ALA A 74 -4.75 0.61 20.12
CA ALA A 74 -4.81 1.98 19.60
C ALA A 74 -3.68 2.26 18.60
N ALA A 75 -2.47 1.77 18.85
CA ALA A 75 -1.33 1.89 17.93
C ALA A 75 -1.61 1.18 16.60
N LEU A 76 -2.11 -0.05 16.65
CA LEU A 76 -2.54 -0.81 15.47
C LEU A 76 -3.60 -0.05 14.65
N ARG A 77 -4.63 0.49 15.33
CA ARG A 77 -5.69 1.25 14.68
C ARG A 77 -5.14 2.49 13.97
N ALA A 78 -4.29 3.26 14.65
CA ALA A 78 -3.67 4.45 14.08
C ALA A 78 -2.79 4.10 12.86
N HIS A 79 -2.03 3.02 12.96
CA HIS A 79 -1.15 2.55 11.88
C HIS A 79 -1.95 2.11 10.65
N VAL A 80 -3.02 1.32 10.84
CA VAL A 80 -3.92 0.90 9.76
C VAL A 80 -4.56 2.09 9.04
N LEU A 81 -4.97 3.12 9.80
CA LEU A 81 -5.52 4.35 9.22
C LEU A 81 -4.47 5.11 8.42
N ALA A 82 -3.25 5.24 8.93
CA ALA A 82 -2.16 5.90 8.23
C ALA A 82 -1.81 5.21 6.89
N VAL A 83 -1.79 3.86 6.87
CA VAL A 83 -1.61 3.09 5.63
C VAL A 83 -2.74 3.38 4.64
N ARG A 84 -3.99 3.36 5.09
CA ARG A 84 -5.15 3.64 4.23
C ARG A 84 -5.08 5.06 3.65
N ASP A 85 -4.83 6.06 4.49
CA ASP A 85 -4.80 7.46 4.09
C ASP A 85 -3.68 7.77 3.09
N ALA A 86 -2.53 7.09 3.20
CA ALA A 86 -1.45 7.19 2.23
C ALA A 86 -1.84 6.68 0.83
N LEU A 87 -2.76 5.72 0.74
CA LEU A 87 -3.18 5.10 -0.53
C LEU A 87 -4.38 5.77 -1.19
N LEU A 88 -5.30 6.35 -0.42
CA LEU A 88 -6.49 7.03 -0.95
C LEU A 88 -6.20 8.03 -2.09
N PRO A 89 -5.19 8.92 -2.01
CA PRO A 89 -4.93 9.91 -3.06
C PRO A 89 -4.14 9.36 -4.26
N VAL A 90 -3.77 8.07 -4.26
CA VAL A 90 -2.92 7.47 -5.29
C VAL A 90 -3.76 6.57 -6.20
N PRO A 91 -4.00 6.95 -7.47
CA PRO A 91 -4.73 6.10 -8.42
C PRO A 91 -4.12 4.71 -8.49
N ASP A 92 -4.96 3.68 -8.40
CA ASP A 92 -4.57 2.26 -8.43
C ASP A 92 -3.51 1.88 -7.36
N GLY A 93 -3.35 2.70 -6.32
CA GLY A 93 -2.37 2.47 -5.26
C GLY A 93 -2.66 1.18 -4.50
N ALA A 94 -3.93 0.84 -4.29
CA ALA A 94 -4.33 -0.43 -3.69
C ALA A 94 -3.90 -1.63 -4.55
N ASP A 95 -4.02 -1.55 -5.87
CA ASP A 95 -3.62 -2.63 -6.79
C ASP A 95 -2.09 -2.82 -6.80
N VAL A 96 -1.34 -1.72 -6.78
CA VAL A 96 0.13 -1.78 -6.70
C VAL A 96 0.59 -2.43 -5.39
N VAL A 97 -0.01 -2.05 -4.27
CA VAL A 97 0.31 -2.63 -2.97
C VAL A 97 -0.14 -4.09 -2.87
N ALA A 98 -1.30 -4.45 -3.43
CA ALA A 98 -1.79 -5.84 -3.49
C ALA A 98 -0.80 -6.75 -4.22
N ILE A 99 -0.25 -6.30 -5.36
CA ILE A 99 0.76 -7.03 -6.11
C ILE A 99 2.03 -7.23 -5.27
N ALA A 100 2.53 -6.18 -4.63
CA ALA A 100 3.72 -6.26 -3.78
C ALA A 100 3.53 -7.24 -2.62
N TYR A 101 2.40 -7.13 -1.92
CA TYR A 101 2.05 -7.97 -0.77
C TYR A 101 1.88 -9.45 -1.16
N THR A 102 1.26 -9.73 -2.32
CA THR A 102 1.10 -11.10 -2.83
C THR A 102 2.43 -11.77 -3.16
N LEU A 103 3.41 -10.99 -3.65
CA LEU A 103 4.72 -11.51 -4.00
C LEU A 103 5.58 -11.77 -2.77
N ASP A 104 5.51 -10.86 -1.80
CA ASP A 104 6.25 -10.93 -0.54
C ASP A 104 5.56 -10.04 0.51
N PRO A 105 4.81 -10.64 1.47
CA PRO A 105 4.13 -9.90 2.54
C PRO A 105 5.06 -9.05 3.40
N ASP A 106 6.35 -9.42 3.48
CA ASP A 106 7.35 -8.71 4.25
C ASP A 106 8.03 -7.60 3.46
N SER A 107 7.76 -7.44 2.15
CA SER A 107 8.50 -6.48 1.30
C SER A 107 8.24 -5.01 1.61
N VAL A 108 7.12 -4.69 2.28
CA VAL A 108 6.71 -3.32 2.59
C VAL A 108 6.69 -3.11 4.11
N PRO A 109 7.61 -2.31 4.69
CA PRO A 109 7.73 -2.15 6.14
C PRO A 109 6.43 -1.73 6.83
N ALA A 110 5.67 -0.82 6.23
CA ALA A 110 4.39 -0.37 6.78
C ALA A 110 3.33 -1.49 6.85
N LEU A 111 3.37 -2.50 5.96
CA LEU A 111 2.44 -3.63 6.04
C LEU A 111 2.94 -4.68 7.05
N ARG A 112 4.25 -4.93 7.07
CA ARG A 112 4.87 -5.82 8.07
C ARG A 112 4.57 -5.38 9.50
N GLU A 113 4.57 -4.08 9.74
CA GLU A 113 4.29 -3.47 11.04
C GLU A 113 2.88 -3.81 11.55
N ILE A 114 1.90 -4.03 10.66
CA ILE A 114 0.55 -4.48 11.06
C ILE A 114 0.63 -5.82 11.79
N GLY A 115 1.44 -6.76 11.30
CA GLY A 115 1.64 -8.06 11.96
C GLY A 115 2.38 -7.95 13.30
N VAL A 116 3.32 -7.01 13.41
CA VAL A 116 4.01 -6.71 14.67
C VAL A 116 3.02 -6.19 15.72
N LEU A 117 2.22 -5.19 15.36
CA LEU A 117 1.24 -4.58 16.26
C LEU A 117 0.08 -5.54 16.61
N LEU A 118 -0.35 -6.38 15.66
CA LEU A 118 -1.31 -7.46 15.93
C LEU A 118 -0.78 -8.46 16.96
N LYS A 119 0.51 -8.83 16.85
CA LYS A 119 1.15 -9.70 17.82
C LYS A 119 1.21 -9.07 19.21
N GLU A 120 1.56 -7.79 19.31
CA GLU A 120 1.56 -7.05 20.58
C GLU A 120 0.15 -6.90 21.17
N ALA A 121 -0.87 -6.75 20.32
CA ALA A 121 -2.28 -6.72 20.71
C ALA A 121 -2.86 -8.11 21.07
N GLY A 122 -2.07 -9.18 20.96
CA GLY A 122 -2.47 -10.52 21.38
C GLY A 122 -3.21 -11.35 20.33
N ALA A 123 -3.06 -11.05 19.04
CA ALA A 123 -3.68 -11.83 17.97
C ALA A 123 -3.28 -13.31 18.04
N GLN A 124 -4.27 -14.20 17.97
CA GLN A 124 -4.06 -15.65 18.07
C GLN A 124 -3.32 -16.22 16.84
N ASP A 125 -3.74 -15.81 15.65
CA ASP A 125 -3.09 -16.13 14.37
C ASP A 125 -2.67 -14.83 13.68
N VAL A 126 -1.42 -14.43 13.93
CA VAL A 126 -0.86 -13.16 13.43
C VAL A 126 -0.90 -13.11 11.90
N ALA A 127 -0.62 -14.23 11.21
CA ALA A 127 -0.58 -14.24 9.75
C ALA A 127 -1.98 -14.04 9.15
N ALA A 128 -2.96 -14.83 9.62
CA ALA A 128 -4.33 -14.72 9.14
C ALA A 128 -4.95 -13.35 9.48
N SER A 129 -4.70 -12.82 10.68
CA SER A 129 -5.16 -11.48 11.06
C SER A 129 -4.49 -10.37 10.25
N THR A 130 -3.19 -10.51 9.91
CA THR A 130 -2.49 -9.54 9.05
C THR A 130 -3.09 -9.53 7.65
N ASP A 131 -3.28 -10.71 7.05
CA ASP A 131 -3.93 -10.83 5.75
C ASP A 131 -5.33 -10.21 5.76
N LEU A 132 -6.13 -10.48 6.79
CA LEU A 132 -7.47 -9.95 6.91
C LEU A 132 -7.49 -8.41 6.95
N VAL A 133 -6.61 -7.81 7.76
CA VAL A 133 -6.49 -6.35 7.89
C VAL A 133 -5.97 -5.73 6.59
N VAL A 134 -4.92 -6.29 5.99
CA VAL A 134 -4.34 -5.78 4.74
C VAL A 134 -5.36 -5.84 3.61
N HIS A 135 -6.04 -6.98 3.40
CA HIS A 135 -7.06 -7.11 2.36
C HIS A 135 -8.24 -6.16 2.60
N HIS A 136 -8.62 -5.89 3.85
CA HIS A 136 -9.66 -4.90 4.17
C HIS A 136 -9.24 -3.48 3.79
N ILE A 137 -7.99 -3.07 4.09
CA ILE A 137 -7.44 -1.78 3.65
C ILE A 137 -7.50 -1.66 2.13
N LEU A 138 -6.94 -2.64 1.42
CA LEU A 138 -6.82 -2.60 -0.04
C LEU A 138 -8.20 -2.61 -0.71
N GLY A 139 -9.11 -3.48 -0.26
CA GLY A 139 -10.48 -3.52 -0.76
C GLY A 139 -11.27 -2.24 -0.49
N SER A 140 -11.09 -1.62 0.69
CA SER A 140 -11.72 -0.34 1.04
C SER A 140 -11.24 0.80 0.15
N VAL A 141 -9.92 0.90 -0.08
CA VAL A 141 -9.33 1.92 -0.95
C VAL A 141 -9.80 1.74 -2.38
N ALA A 142 -9.69 0.52 -2.94
CA ALA A 142 -10.12 0.22 -4.31
C ALA A 142 -11.61 0.56 -4.51
N ALA A 143 -12.49 0.13 -3.59
CA ALA A 143 -13.91 0.43 -3.68
C ALA A 143 -14.20 1.94 -3.59
N THR A 144 -13.42 2.69 -2.80
CA THR A 144 -13.55 4.14 -2.67
C THR A 144 -13.12 4.85 -3.96
N GLN A 145 -12.04 4.40 -4.59
CA GLN A 145 -11.56 4.95 -5.85
C GLN A 145 -12.52 4.67 -7.01
N VAL A 146 -13.09 3.46 -7.08
CA VAL A 146 -14.14 3.12 -8.06
C VAL A 146 -15.37 4.02 -7.90
N ARG A 147 -15.84 4.24 -6.66
CA ARG A 147 -16.95 5.16 -6.39
C ARG A 147 -16.62 6.59 -6.78
N ALA A 148 -15.41 7.07 -6.51
CA ALA A 148 -14.99 8.42 -6.86
C ALA A 148 -14.98 8.67 -8.38
N ALA A 149 -14.73 7.62 -9.19
CA ALA A 149 -14.85 7.69 -10.65
C ALA A 149 -16.31 7.76 -11.15
N SER A 150 -17.29 7.43 -10.30
CA SER A 150 -18.74 7.45 -10.58
C SER A 150 -19.47 8.37 -9.58
N PRO A 151 -19.48 9.70 -9.79
CA PRO A 151 -19.99 10.68 -8.82
C PRO A 151 -21.45 10.46 -8.39
N GLU A 152 -22.30 9.92 -9.28
CA GLU A 152 -23.70 9.61 -9.00
C GLU A 152 -23.86 8.50 -7.95
N GLU A 153 -22.91 7.56 -7.86
CA GLU A 153 -22.92 6.44 -6.90
C GLU A 153 -22.21 6.78 -5.57
N ALA A 154 -21.24 7.70 -5.61
CA ALA A 154 -20.47 8.13 -4.44
C ALA A 154 -21.33 8.79 -3.34
N VAL A 155 -22.38 9.51 -3.73
CA VAL A 155 -23.25 10.27 -2.80
C VAL A 155 -24.10 9.36 -1.89
N SER A 156 -24.27 8.07 -2.24
CA SER A 156 -25.24 7.18 -1.58
C SER A 156 -24.65 6.17 -0.59
N SER A 157 -23.33 6.04 -0.47
CA SER A 157 -22.70 5.00 0.36
C SER A 157 -21.84 5.59 1.48
N PRO A 158 -22.24 5.45 2.76
CA PRO A 158 -21.41 5.91 3.87
C PRO A 158 -20.09 5.12 3.92
N ASP A 159 -18.99 5.79 4.25
CA ASP A 159 -17.72 5.10 4.53
C ASP A 159 -17.88 4.22 5.78
N ARG A 160 -17.57 2.93 5.62
CA ARG A 160 -17.69 1.91 6.68
C ARG A 160 -16.34 1.34 7.08
N PHE A 161 -15.22 1.96 6.66
CA PHE A 161 -13.89 1.43 6.92
C PHE A 161 -13.62 1.24 8.42
N GLU A 162 -13.77 2.30 9.22
CA GLU A 162 -13.48 2.29 10.66
C GLU A 162 -14.40 1.34 11.44
N PRO A 163 -15.74 1.37 11.29
CA PRO A 163 -16.60 0.39 11.95
C PRO A 163 -16.28 -1.06 11.60
N ALA A 164 -15.92 -1.33 10.33
CA ALA A 164 -15.50 -2.67 9.91
C ALA A 164 -14.14 -3.05 10.52
N LEU A 165 -13.19 -2.12 10.60
CA LEU A 165 -11.91 -2.33 11.26
C LEU A 165 -12.11 -2.68 12.75
N ASP A 166 -12.95 -1.94 13.46
CA ASP A 166 -13.22 -2.21 14.88
C ASP A 166 -13.83 -3.62 15.08
N ILE A 167 -14.70 -4.07 14.17
CA ILE A 167 -15.22 -5.45 14.17
C ILE A 167 -14.09 -6.47 13.94
N LEU A 168 -13.23 -6.25 12.94
CA LEU A 168 -12.13 -7.17 12.60
C LEU A 168 -11.12 -7.30 13.75
N LEU A 169 -10.79 -6.18 14.40
CA LEU A 169 -9.88 -6.15 15.54
C LEU A 169 -10.50 -6.82 16.77
N GLY A 170 -11.79 -6.60 17.03
CA GLY A 170 -12.53 -7.26 18.11
C GLY A 170 -12.64 -8.78 17.94
N LEU A 171 -12.64 -9.29 16.70
CA LEU A 171 -12.61 -10.73 16.41
C LEU A 171 -11.20 -11.35 16.49
N SER A 172 -10.16 -10.55 16.23
CA SER A 172 -8.78 -11.05 16.17
C SER A 172 -8.09 -11.09 17.54
N CYS A 173 -8.51 -10.26 18.50
CA CYS A 173 -7.89 -10.11 19.82
C CYS A 173 -8.70 -10.77 20.97
N GLY A 174 -9.69 -11.60 20.63
CA GLY A 174 -10.57 -12.30 21.58
C GLY A 174 -10.05 -13.64 22.07
#